data_AF-A0A3D1JKC6-F1
#
_entry.id   AF-A0A3D1JKC6-F1
#
_cell.length_a   1.000
_cell.length_b   1.000
_cell.length_c   1.000
_cell.angle_alpha   90.00
_cell.angle_beta   90.00
_cell.angle_gamma   90.00
#
_symmetry.space_group_name_H-M   'P 1'
#
loop_
_entity.id
_entity.type
_entity.pdbx_description
1 polymer ?
#
loop_
_entity_poly.entity_id
_entity_poly.type
_entity_poly.pdbx_seq_one_letter_code
_entity_poly.pdbx_strand_id
1 'polypeptide(L)' 'RGGFACINCTAPGFQSPGHPFHITPKLAGIPIGLPVDMPKAWFVALASLSKSATPKRVKVNSHSDHVVLPPVARKTRLR' A
#
# COMPACT_ATOMS: atom_id res chain seq x y z
N ARG A 1 6.99 13.28 5.97
CA ARG A 1 5.87 12.69 5.17
C ARG A 1 4.59 12.84 5.98
N GLY A 2 3.54 13.43 5.42
CA GLY A 2 2.30 13.75 6.15
C GLY A 2 1.27 12.61 6.25
N GLY A 3 1.65 11.36 5.98
CA GLY A 3 0.74 10.21 6.12
C GLY A 3 -0.38 10.08 5.07
N PHE A 4 -0.43 10.97 4.07
CA PHE A 4 -1.41 10.91 2.98
C PHE A 4 -0.86 10.15 1.75
N ALA A 5 -1.76 9.53 1.00
CA ALA A 5 -1.44 8.87 -0.26
C ALA A 5 -1.07 9.91 -1.33
N CYS A 6 -0.12 9.58 -2.22
CA CYS A 6 0.20 10.42 -3.37
C CYS A 6 -1.02 10.49 -4.31
N ILE A 7 -1.41 11.70 -4.73
CA ILE A 7 -2.49 11.94 -5.69
C ILE A 7 -1.99 12.25 -7.11
N ASN A 8 -0.69 12.10 -7.35
CA ASN A 8 -0.04 12.33 -8.64
C ASN A 8 -0.23 13.77 -9.19
N CYS A 9 -0.13 14.79 -8.32
CA CYS A 9 -0.41 16.19 -8.68
C CYS A 9 0.52 16.81 -9.73
N THR A 10 1.67 16.19 -9.99
CA THR A 10 2.64 16.63 -10.98
C THR A 10 2.44 15.99 -12.36
N ALA A 11 1.51 15.05 -12.51
CA ALA A 11 1.23 14.42 -13.79
C ALA A 11 0.33 15.29 -14.69
N PRO A 12 0.52 15.25 -16.02
CA PRO A 12 -0.40 15.87 -16.97
C PRO A 12 -1.84 15.38 -16.74
N GLY A 13 -2.81 16.28 -16.81
CA GLY A 13 -4.24 15.94 -16.65
C GLY A 13 -4.68 15.65 -15.21
N PHE A 14 -3.82 15.86 -14.20
CA PHE A 14 -4.14 15.67 -12.77
C PHE A 14 -5.46 16.31 -12.34
N GLN A 15 -5.82 17.47 -12.90
CA GLN A 15 -7.03 18.20 -12.54
C GLN A 15 -8.34 17.46 -12.87
N SER A 16 -8.31 16.51 -13.82
CA SER A 16 -9.47 15.73 -14.25
C SER A 16 -9.05 14.28 -14.52
N PRO A 17 -8.74 13.50 -13.47
CA PRO A 17 -8.16 12.16 -13.60
C PRO A 17 -9.18 11.09 -14.04
N GLY A 18 -10.47 11.43 -14.15
CA GLY A 18 -11.54 10.49 -14.53
C GLY A 18 -11.94 9.51 -13.42
N HIS A 19 -11.38 9.63 -12.21
CA HIS A 19 -11.73 8.84 -11.03
C HIS A 19 -11.48 9.64 -9.74
N PRO A 20 -12.09 9.30 -8.59
CA PRO A 20 -11.77 9.96 -7.32
C PRO A 20 -10.29 9.81 -6.93
N PHE A 21 -9.67 10.84 -6.35
CA PHE A 21 -8.25 10.80 -5.94
C PHE A 21 -7.94 9.75 -4.87
N HIS A 22 -8.91 9.40 -4.04
CA HIS A 22 -8.77 8.38 -2.99
C HIS A 22 -8.94 6.94 -3.50
N ILE A 23 -9.26 6.75 -4.79
CA ILE A 23 -9.47 5.45 -5.39
C ILE A 23 -8.41 5.23 -6.47
N THR A 24 -7.58 4.22 -6.29
CA THR A 24 -6.67 3.77 -7.35
C THR A 24 -7.45 2.84 -8.29
N PRO A 25 -7.62 3.20 -9.58
CA PRO A 25 -8.29 2.33 -10.53
C PRO A 25 -7.47 1.06 -10.76
N LYS A 26 -8.16 -0.09 -10.82
CA LYS A 26 -7.52 -1.40 -10.93
C LYS A 26 -8.23 -2.23 -11.99
N LEU A 27 -7.46 -3.01 -12.72
CA LEU A 27 -7.94 -4.07 -13.60
C LEU A 27 -7.50 -5.41 -13.01
N ALA A 28 -8.44 -6.32 -12.72
CA ALA A 28 -8.16 -7.60 -12.04
C ALA A 28 -7.32 -7.46 -10.75
N GLY A 29 -7.53 -6.36 -10.00
CA GLY A 29 -6.80 -6.09 -8.76
C GLY A 29 -5.40 -5.48 -8.92
N ILE A 30 -4.93 -5.26 -10.16
CA ILE A 30 -3.64 -4.60 -10.47
C ILE A 30 -3.91 -3.13 -10.84
N PRO A 31 -3.16 -2.15 -10.28
CA PRO A 31 -3.28 -0.75 -10.68
C PRO A 31 -3.14 -0.54 -12.18
N ILE A 32 -3.97 0.33 -12.75
CA ILE A 32 -3.86 0.70 -14.17
C ILE A 32 -2.63 1.58 -14.40
N GLY A 33 -2.42 2.57 -13.54
CA GLY A 33 -1.22 3.39 -13.49
C GLY A 33 -0.19 2.80 -12.53
N LEU A 34 1.01 2.50 -13.02
CA LEU A 34 2.17 2.15 -12.19
C LEU A 34 3.17 3.31 -12.19
N PRO A 35 3.99 3.44 -11.14
CA PRO A 35 5.12 4.36 -11.13
C PRO A 35 6.03 4.12 -12.34
N VAL A 36 6.64 5.20 -12.84
CA VAL A 36 7.71 5.12 -13.84
C VAL A 36 8.81 4.22 -13.27
N ASP A 37 9.40 3.37 -14.11
CA ASP A 37 10.42 2.37 -13.76
C ASP A 37 9.93 1.13 -12.97
N MET A 38 8.62 0.91 -12.83
CA MET A 38 8.05 -0.32 -12.26
C MET A 38 7.24 -1.12 -13.30
N PRO A 39 7.83 -2.12 -13.98
CA PRO A 39 7.09 -3.04 -14.85
C PRO A 39 5.97 -3.79 -14.10
N LYS A 40 4.84 -4.04 -14.77
CA LYS A 40 3.65 -4.67 -14.17
C LYS A 40 3.95 -6.02 -13.51
N ALA A 41 4.78 -6.86 -14.14
CA ALA A 41 5.15 -8.16 -13.60
C ALA A 41 5.91 -8.07 -12.26
N TRP A 42 6.86 -7.13 -12.16
CA TRP A 42 7.64 -6.92 -10.94
C TRP A 42 6.77 -6.37 -9.81
N PHE A 43 5.85 -5.46 -10.12
CA PHE A 43 4.87 -4.99 -9.15
C PHE A 43 4.05 -6.14 -8.57
N VAL A 44 3.53 -7.03 -9.42
CA VAL A 44 2.73 -8.18 -8.99
C VAL A 44 3.55 -9.09 -8.06
N ALA A 45 4.79 -9.38 -8.42
CA ALA A 45 5.68 -10.22 -7.62
C ALA A 45 6.02 -9.59 -6.25
N LEU A 46 6.38 -8.31 -6.22
CA LEU A 46 6.73 -7.62 -4.97
C LEU A 46 5.51 -7.40 -4.08
N ALA A 47 4.36 -7.06 -4.66
CA ALA A 47 3.13 -6.85 -3.91
C ALA A 47 2.62 -8.17 -3.29
N SER A 48 2.73 -9.29 -4.00
CA SER A 48 2.35 -10.60 -3.46
C SER A 48 3.32 -11.04 -2.36
N LEU A 49 4.63 -10.90 -2.57
CA LEU A 49 5.66 -11.21 -1.57
C LEU A 49 5.45 -10.37 -0.30
N SER A 50 5.23 -9.06 -0.44
CA SER A 50 4.96 -8.15 0.68
C SER A 50 3.72 -8.57 1.46
N LYS A 51 2.60 -8.88 0.79
CA LYS A 51 1.37 -9.35 1.45
C LYS A 51 1.58 -10.68 2.17
N SER A 52 2.36 -11.60 1.61
CA SER A 52 2.69 -12.88 2.23
C SER A 52 3.60 -12.72 3.45
N ALA A 53 4.56 -11.78 3.39
CA ALA A 53 5.49 -11.50 4.48
C ALA A 53 4.88 -10.63 5.58
N THR A 54 3.70 -10.03 5.36
CA THR A 54 3.07 -9.13 6.33
C THR A 54 2.62 -9.89 7.58
N PRO A 55 3.12 -9.55 8.78
CA PRO A 55 2.70 -10.21 10.02
C PRO A 55 1.22 -9.96 10.32
N LYS A 56 0.55 -10.94 10.93
CA LYS A 56 -0.90 -10.90 11.23
C LYS A 56 -1.34 -9.59 11.92
N ARG A 57 -0.51 -9.07 12.83
CA ARG A 57 -0.73 -7.79 13.52
C ARG A 57 -0.95 -6.63 12.54
N VAL A 58 -0.03 -6.45 11.60
CA VAL A 58 -0.09 -5.34 10.63
C VAL A 58 -1.27 -5.54 9.69
N LYS A 59 -1.50 -6.78 9.24
CA LYS A 59 -2.61 -7.12 8.33
C LYS A 59 -3.99 -6.80 8.91
N VAL A 60 -4.22 -7.05 10.20
CA VAL A 60 -5.52 -6.76 10.85
C VAL A 60 -5.64 -5.27 11.16
N ASN A 61 -4.61 -4.69 11.79
CA ASN A 61 -4.69 -3.29 12.25
C ASN A 61 -4.71 -2.28 11.10
N SER A 62 -4.15 -2.60 9.92
CA SER A 62 -4.17 -1.67 8.78
C SER A 62 -5.57 -1.38 8.22
N HIS A 63 -6.56 -2.21 8.57
CA HIS A 63 -7.97 -2.03 8.18
C HIS A 63 -8.87 -1.66 9.37
N SER A 64 -8.29 -1.42 10.54
CA SER A 64 -9.04 -1.14 11.77
C SER A 64 -8.87 0.32 12.16
N ASP A 65 -9.94 0.95 12.66
CA ASP A 65 -9.90 2.34 13.14
C ASP A 65 -9.09 2.51 14.44
N HIS A 66 -8.75 1.41 15.10
CA HIS A 66 -7.98 1.36 16.33
C HIS A 66 -7.09 0.11 16.37
N VAL A 67 -6.20 0.02 17.37
CA VAL A 67 -5.31 -1.13 17.55
C VAL A 67 -6.10 -2.33 18.06
N VAL A 68 -6.38 -3.29 17.20
CA VAL A 68 -7.09 -4.54 17.55
C VAL A 68 -6.11 -5.60 18.06
N LEU A 69 -4.96 -5.74 17.39
CA LEU A 69 -3.89 -6.65 17.78
C LEU A 69 -2.67 -5.85 18.27
N PRO A 70 -2.36 -5.82 19.58
CA PRO A 70 -1.19 -5.11 20.08
C PRO A 70 0.12 -5.82 19.67
N PRO A 71 1.26 -5.11 19.66
CA PRO A 71 2.56 -5.74 19.50
C PRO A 71 2.84 -6.71 20.66
N VAL A 72 3.27 -7.93 20.34
CA VAL A 72 3.70 -8.90 21.36
C VAL A 72 5.07 -8.48 21.87
N ALA A 73 5.17 -8.16 23.16
CA ALA A 73 6.45 -7.94 23.82
C ALA A 73 7.25 -9.25 23.86
N ARG A 74 8.11 -9.47 22.87
CA ARG A 74 9.10 -10.54 22.92
C ARG A 74 10.26 -10.08 23.80
N LYS A 75 10.63 -10.90 24.80
CA LYS A 75 11.92 -10.74 25.48
C LYS A 75 13.02 -10.97 24.45
N THR A 76 13.53 -9.90 23.85
CA THR A 76 14.73 -9.95 23.03
C THR A 76 15.91 -10.35 23.91
N ARG A 77 16.67 -11.38 23.53
CA ARG A 77 17.93 -11.77 24.18
C ARG A 77 19.09 -10.79 23.88
N LEU A 78 18.76 -9.56 23.49
CA LEU A 78 19.74 -8.47 23.40
C LEU A 78 19.95 -7.98 24.83
N ARG A 79 21.12 -8.31 25.39
CA ARG A 79 21.66 -7.64 26.57
C ARG A 79 22.02 -6.20 26.23
#